data_AF-A0A960NX89-F1
#
_entry.id   AF-A0A960NX89-F1
#
_cell.length_a   1.000
_cell.length_b   1.000
_cell.length_c   1.000
_cell.angle_alpha   90.00
_cell.angle_beta   90.00
_cell.angle_gamma   90.00
#
_symmetry.space_group_name_H-M   'P 1'
#
loop_
_entity.id
_entity.type
_entity.pdbx_description
1 polymer ?
#
loop_
_entity_poly.entity_id
_entity_poly.type
_entity_poly.pdbx_seq_one_letter_code
_entity_poly.pdbx_strand_id
1 'polypeptide(L)'
;METLPFDLVIQNGRLIDPGAGIDGYFDVGLRNGKVAAVGPKIDPGGARTVDARDKLVTPGLVDAHVHVYEGVSHYGIPPDPTCL
;
A
#
# COMPACT_ATOMS: atom_id res chain seq x y z
N MET A 1 4.78 -19.24 -20.15
CA MET A 1 3.78 -18.69 -19.23
C MET A 1 3.83 -17.18 -19.41
N GLU A 2 2.76 -16.54 -19.85
CA GLU A 2 2.72 -15.08 -19.94
C GLU A 2 2.91 -14.50 -18.54
N THR A 3 3.93 -13.66 -18.38
CA THR A 3 4.11 -12.88 -17.15
C THR A 3 3.21 -11.67 -17.24
N LEU A 4 2.20 -11.61 -16.37
CA LEU A 4 1.33 -10.45 -16.25
C LEU A 4 2.16 -9.19 -15.94
N PRO A 5 1.75 -8.02 -16.45
CA PRO A 5 2.44 -6.77 -16.17
C PRO A 5 2.40 -6.39 -14.68
N PHE A 6 1.37 -6.83 -13.95
CA PHE A 6 1.15 -6.56 -12.53
C PHE A 6 0.62 -7.81 -11.81
N ASP A 7 0.89 -7.90 -10.51
CA ASP A 7 0.28 -8.89 -9.61
C ASP A 7 -0.98 -8.30 -8.94
N LEU A 8 -0.96 -6.99 -8.68
CA LEU A 8 -2.02 -6.22 -8.05
C LEU A 8 -2.12 -4.82 -8.69
N VAL A 9 -3.33 -4.33 -8.93
CA VAL A 9 -3.60 -2.93 -9.25
C VAL A 9 -4.62 -2.36 -8.27
N ILE A 10 -4.25 -1.26 -7.61
CA ILE A 10 -5.15 -0.45 -6.78
C ILE A 10 -5.71 0.65 -7.68
N GLN A 11 -7.03 0.76 -7.78
CA GLN A 11 -7.68 1.66 -8.74
C GLN A 11 -8.62 2.66 -8.09
N ASN A 12 -8.85 3.78 -8.78
CA ASN A 12 -9.87 4.79 -8.48
C ASN A 12 -9.73 5.50 -7.11
N GLY A 13 -8.58 5.39 -6.46
CA GLY A 13 -8.31 6.05 -5.18
C GLY A 13 -7.67 7.43 -5.35
N ARG A 14 -7.75 8.26 -4.30
CA ARG A 14 -6.92 9.46 -4.19
C ARG A 14 -5.57 9.07 -3.58
N LEU A 15 -4.53 9.03 -4.41
CA LEU A 15 -3.16 8.78 -4.01
C LEU A 15 -2.56 10.03 -3.37
N ILE A 16 -2.03 9.87 -2.16
CA ILE A 16 -1.28 10.89 -1.43
C ILE A 16 0.10 10.31 -1.11
N ASP A 17 1.13 10.83 -1.77
CA ASP A 17 2.54 10.51 -1.52
C ASP A 17 3.36 11.81 -1.42
N PRO A 18 3.59 12.32 -0.20
CA PRO A 18 4.38 13.54 0.01
C PRO A 18 5.85 13.37 -0.41
N GLY A 19 6.41 12.16 -0.33
CA GLY A 19 7.80 11.89 -0.71
C GLY A 19 8.02 12.00 -2.22
N ALA A 20 6.99 11.68 -3.01
CA ALA A 20 6.96 11.86 -4.45
C ALA A 20 6.29 13.18 -4.90
N GLY A 21 5.75 13.98 -3.97
CA GLY A 21 5.02 15.21 -4.28
C GLY A 21 3.67 15.00 -4.98
N ILE A 22 3.01 13.87 -4.74
CA ILE A 22 1.75 13.48 -5.38
C ILE A 22 0.58 13.70 -4.43
N ASP A 23 -0.46 14.38 -4.92
CA ASP A 23 -1.80 14.40 -4.34
C ASP A 23 -2.82 14.46 -5.49
N GLY A 24 -3.53 13.36 -5.75
CA GLY A 24 -4.50 13.29 -6.82
C GLY A 24 -5.06 11.89 -7.05
N TYR A 25 -5.88 11.73 -8.08
CA TYR A 25 -6.45 10.43 -8.43
C TYR A 25 -5.54 9.66 -9.37
N PHE A 26 -5.04 8.51 -8.89
CA PHE A 26 -4.13 7.65 -9.62
C PHE A 26 -4.41 6.19 -9.27
N ASP A 27 -4.17 5.32 -10.25
CA ASP A 27 -4.03 3.88 -10.05
C ASP A 27 -2.56 3.55 -9.73
N VAL A 28 -2.36 2.50 -8.93
CA VAL A 28 -1.03 2.00 -8.55
C VAL A 28 -0.92 0.52 -8.93
N GLY A 29 -0.01 0.22 -9.85
CA GLY A 29 0.31 -1.14 -10.26
C GLY A 29 1.51 -1.69 -9.49
N LEU A 30 1.37 -2.88 -8.92
CA LEU A 30 2.42 -3.56 -8.17
C LEU A 30 2.87 -4.83 -8.89
N ARG A 31 4.18 -5.10 -8.84
CA ARG A 31 4.79 -6.34 -9.32
C ARG A 31 5.94 -6.77 -8.42
N ASN A 32 5.98 -8.04 -8.04
CA ASN A 32 7.02 -8.64 -7.19
C ASN A 32 7.28 -7.83 -5.91
N GLY A 33 6.21 -7.42 -5.23
CA GLY A 33 6.28 -6.64 -3.98
C GLY A 33 6.78 -5.19 -4.13
N LYS A 34 6.83 -4.66 -5.36
CA LYS A 34 7.26 -3.28 -5.65
C LYS A 34 6.20 -2.52 -6.43
N VAL A 35 6.18 -1.20 -6.29
CA VAL A 35 5.42 -0.31 -7.18
C VAL A 35 6.08 -0.35 -8.56
N ALA A 36 5.35 -0.85 -9.54
CA ALA A 36 5.80 -0.99 -10.94
C ALA A 36 5.31 0.16 -11.81
N ALA A 37 4.15 0.75 -11.49
CA ALA A 37 3.61 1.90 -12.20
C ALA A 37 2.67 2.73 -11.30
N VAL A 38 2.64 4.03 -11.54
CA VAL A 38 1.63 4.97 -11.02
C VAL A 38 1.12 5.77 -12.21
N GLY A 39 -0.18 5.87 -12.37
CA GLY A 39 -0.76 6.57 -13.52
C GLY A 39 -2.25 6.86 -13.35
N PRO A 40 -2.82 7.78 -14.15
CA PRO A 40 -4.21 8.20 -13.99
C PRO A 40 -5.23 7.07 -14.25
N LYS A 41 -4.83 6.05 -15.01
CA LYS A 41 -5.59 4.83 -15.25
C LYS A 41 -4.63 3.72 -15.68
N ILE A 42 -4.70 2.56 -15.03
CA ILE A 42 -3.88 1.39 -15.36
C ILE A 42 -4.81 0.26 -15.83
N ASP A 43 -4.48 -0.36 -16.95
CA ASP A 43 -5.11 -1.63 -17.34
C ASP A 43 -4.54 -2.75 -16.46
N PRO A 44 -5.37 -3.43 -15.64
CA PRO A 44 -4.89 -4.49 -14.77
C PRO A 44 -4.39 -5.71 -15.55
N GLY A 45 -4.77 -5.89 -16.82
CA GLY A 45 -4.24 -6.98 -17.66
C GLY A 45 -4.40 -8.37 -17.05
N GLY A 46 -5.45 -8.59 -16.25
CA GLY A 46 -5.70 -9.86 -15.53
C GLY A 46 -5.12 -9.94 -14.11
N ALA A 47 -4.43 -8.91 -13.62
CA ALA A 47 -3.97 -8.81 -12.24
C ALA A 47 -5.15 -8.78 -11.26
N ARG A 48 -4.88 -9.11 -9.99
CA ARG A 48 -5.82 -8.83 -8.90
C ARG A 48 -6.09 -7.33 -8.84
N THR A 49 -7.33 -6.92 -8.61
CA THR A 49 -7.68 -5.52 -8.44
C THR A 49 -8.19 -5.22 -7.04
N VAL A 50 -7.94 -4.00 -6.59
CA VAL A 50 -8.54 -3.41 -5.39
C VAL A 50 -9.17 -2.08 -5.80
N ASP A 51 -10.48 -1.94 -5.59
CA ASP A 51 -11.20 -0.71 -5.85
C ASP A 51 -11.14 0.21 -4.62
N ALA A 52 -10.45 1.34 -4.76
CA ALA A 52 -10.23 2.33 -3.71
C ALA A 52 -11.08 3.60 -3.92
N ARG A 53 -12.20 3.52 -4.66
CA ARG A 53 -13.15 4.63 -4.77
C ARG A 53 -13.53 5.20 -3.41
N ASP A 54 -13.50 6.53 -3.33
CA ASP A 54 -13.78 7.31 -2.13
C ASP A 54 -12.86 6.96 -0.94
N LYS A 55 -11.69 6.38 -1.22
CA LYS A 55 -10.63 6.09 -0.24
C LYS A 55 -9.34 6.81 -0.60
N LEU A 56 -8.47 6.90 0.40
CA LEU A 56 -7.09 7.31 0.23
C LEU A 56 -6.22 6.10 -0.08
N VAL A 57 -5.26 6.30 -0.97
CA VAL A 57 -4.12 5.40 -1.18
C VAL A 57 -2.90 6.14 -0.67
N THR A 58 -2.18 5.58 0.28
CA THR A 58 -0.99 6.22 0.86
C THR A 58 0.15 5.20 0.88
N PRO A 59 1.41 5.66 1.01
CA PRO A 59 2.46 4.81 1.56
C PRO A 59 2.00 4.18 2.88
N GLY A 60 2.48 2.97 3.16
CA GLY A 60 2.28 2.36 4.48
C GLY A 60 2.82 3.28 5.58
N LEU A 61 2.12 3.36 6.69
CA LEU A 61 2.57 4.16 7.83
C LEU A 61 3.81 3.52 8.45
N VAL A 62 4.72 4.37 8.93
CA VAL A 62 5.92 3.92 9.66
C VAL A 62 5.75 4.34 11.11
N ASP A 63 5.63 3.35 11.99
CA ASP A 63 5.70 3.57 13.42
C ASP A 63 7.16 3.73 13.84
N ALA A 64 7.55 4.96 14.20
CA ALA A 64 8.92 5.28 14.56
C ALA A 64 9.30 4.78 15.96
N HIS A 65 8.32 4.51 16.84
CA HIS A 65 8.60 4.13 18.21
C HIS A 65 7.46 3.32 18.83
N VAL A 66 7.68 2.01 18.93
CA VAL A 66 6.77 1.06 19.57
C VAL A 66 7.53 0.00 20.34
N HIS A 67 6.94 -0.50 21.43
CA HIS A 67 7.52 -1.56 22.26
C HIS A 67 6.83 -2.90 21.97
N VAL A 68 7.30 -3.63 20.97
CA VAL A 68 6.62 -4.85 20.44
C VAL A 68 7.01 -6.18 21.10
N TYR A 69 7.84 -6.16 22.15
CA TYR A 69 8.25 -7.36 22.87
C TYR A 69 7.39 -7.53 24.13
N GLU A 70 6.28 -8.25 23.99
CA GLU A 70 5.40 -8.62 25.10
C GLU A 70 6.19 -9.32 26.21
N GLY A 71 5.93 -8.93 27.47
CA GLY A 71 6.53 -9.55 28.66
C GLY A 71 7.97 -9.14 28.98
N VAL A 72 8.67 -8.41 28.10
CA VAL A 72 10.04 -7.92 28.37
C VAL A 72 10.05 -6.65 29.23
N SER A 73 9.02 -5.80 29.10
CA SER A 73 8.81 -4.63 29.95
C SER A 73 7.32 -4.37 30.15
N HIS A 74 6.97 -3.47 31.08
CA HIS A 74 5.58 -3.04 31.30
C HIS A 74 4.99 -2.24 30.13
N TYR A 75 5.80 -1.86 29.14
CA TYR A 75 5.35 -1.23 27.89
C TYR A 75 5.19 -2.21 26.73
N GLY A 76 5.60 -3.47 26.88
CA GLY A 76 5.58 -4.46 25.80
C GLY A 76 4.18 -4.89 25.40
N ILE A 77 3.88 -4.84 24.09
CA ILE A 77 2.58 -5.25 23.50
C ILE A 77 2.75 -6.34 22.44
N PRO A 78 1.73 -7.17 22.18
CA PRO A 78 1.72 -8.08 21.04
C PRO A 78 1.56 -7.29 19.73
N PRO A 79 2.47 -7.43 18.74
CA PRO A 79 2.48 -6.57 17.55
C PRO A 79 1.29 -6.80 16.62
N ASP A 80 0.97 -8.04 16.28
CA ASP A 80 -0.05 -8.35 15.26
C ASP A 80 -1.45 -7.77 15.53
N PRO A 81 -2.00 -7.80 16.78
CA PRO A 81 -3.30 -7.21 17.05
C PRO A 81 -3.25 -5.72 17.42
N THR A 82 -2.08 -5.17 17.70
CA THR A 82 -1.94 -3.83 18.33
C THR A 82 -1.33 -2.80 17.38
N CYS A 83 -0.47 -3.24 16.47
CA CYS A 83 0.06 -2.42 15.40
C CYS A 83 -0.88 -2.46 14.19
N LEU A 84 -0.94 -1.36 13.44
CA LEU A 84 -1.71 -1.25 12.19
C LEU A 84 -1.05 -2.04 11.03
#